data_AF-A0AAX4I6T8-F1
#
_entry.id   AF-A0AAX4I6T8-F1
#
_cell.length_a   1.000
_cell.length_b   1.000
_cell.length_c   1.000
_cell.angle_alpha   90.00
_cell.angle_beta   90.00
_cell.angle_gamma   90.00
#
_symmetry.space_group_name_H-M   'P 1'
#
loop_
_entity.id
_entity.type
_entity.pdbx_description
1 polymer ?
#
loop_
_entity_poly.entity_id
_entity_poly.type
_entity_poly.pdbx_seq_one_letter_code
_entity_poly.pdbx_strand_id
1 'polypeptide(L)' 'MTSDSTPEDSFELYDLRVEVVCPPGKRIMCGAKEGDYFTLKGEMLHLPPGQGISIYSLCGLTTPTPEGLK' A
#
# COMPACT_ATOMS: atom_id res chain seq x y z
N MET A 1 -5.53 30.92 -28.76
CA MET A 1 -5.27 29.68 -28.01
C MET A 1 -6.32 29.62 -26.92
N THR A 2 -7.33 28.78 -27.11
CA THR A 2 -8.51 28.72 -26.24
C THR A 2 -8.21 27.72 -25.13
N SER A 3 -7.99 28.22 -23.92
CA SER A 3 -7.84 27.40 -22.71
C SER A 3 -9.24 26.96 -22.25
N ASP A 4 -9.61 25.74 -22.59
CA ASP A 4 -10.80 25.07 -22.07
C ASP A 4 -10.58 24.80 -20.57
N SER A 5 -11.46 25.32 -19.72
CA SER A 5 -11.36 25.21 -18.25
C SER A 5 -12.18 24.02 -17.77
N THR A 6 -11.70 22.82 -18.09
CA THR A 6 -12.20 21.59 -17.48
C THR A 6 -11.83 21.59 -16.00
N PRO A 7 -12.75 21.27 -15.08
CA PRO A 7 -12.38 21.08 -13.69
C PRO A 7 -11.33 19.96 -13.58
N GLU A 8 -10.32 20.22 -12.75
CA GLU A 8 -9.72 19.19 -11.89
C GLU A 8 -8.69 18.24 -12.51
N ASP A 9 -7.58 18.79 -12.99
CA ASP A 9 -6.31 18.02 -13.12
C ASP A 9 -5.54 18.05 -11.77
N SER A 10 -6.24 17.76 -10.67
CA SER A 10 -5.71 17.72 -9.31
C SER A 10 -5.90 16.34 -8.72
N PHE A 11 -4.87 15.81 -8.07
CA PHE A 11 -4.91 14.54 -7.35
C PHE A 11 -4.54 14.72 -5.89
N GLU A 12 -5.12 13.89 -5.02
CA GLU A 12 -4.77 13.81 -3.61
C GLU A 12 -3.81 12.65 -3.39
N LEU A 13 -2.75 12.89 -2.63
CA LEU A 13 -1.84 11.86 -2.16
C LEU A 13 -2.25 11.43 -0.77
N TYR A 14 -2.48 10.14 -0.60
CA TYR A 14 -2.81 9.55 0.70
C TYR A 14 -1.60 8.82 1.28
N ASP A 15 -1.36 9.03 2.56
CA ASP A 15 -0.45 8.19 3.32
C ASP A 15 -1.13 6.83 3.58
N LEU A 16 -0.43 5.74 3.29
CA LEU A 16 -0.96 4.38 3.45
C LEU A 16 -0.32 3.69 4.64
N ARG A 17 -1.11 2.95 5.40
CA ARG A 17 -0.61 1.97 6.38
C ARG A 17 -0.98 0.58 5.90
N VAL A 18 0.02 -0.27 5.72
CA VAL A 18 -0.17 -1.65 5.28
C VAL A 18 0.28 -2.57 6.40
N GLU A 19 -0.57 -3.53 6.76
CA GLU A 19 -0.37 -4.47 7.85
C GLU A 19 -0.39 -5.91 7.34
N VAL A 20 0.46 -6.74 7.94
CA VAL A 20 0.54 -8.16 7.66
C VAL A 20 -0.55 -8.89 8.43
N VAL A 21 -1.55 -9.38 7.71
CA VAL A 21 -2.61 -10.23 8.25
C VAL A 21 -2.35 -11.70 7.92
N CYS A 22 -2.45 -12.58 8.92
CA CYS A 22 -2.29 -14.01 8.71
C CYS A 22 -3.65 -14.72 8.79
N PRO A 23 -4.15 -15.32 7.70
CA PRO A 23 -5.36 -16.12 7.76
C PRO A 23 -5.19 -17.34 8.69
N PRO A 24 -6.24 -17.76 9.41
CA PRO A 24 -6.16 -18.92 10.30
C PRO A 24 -5.63 -20.17 9.57
N GLY A 25 -4.65 -20.84 10.19
CA GLY A 25 -4.08 -22.09 9.67
C GLY A 25 -3.10 -21.93 8.49
N LYS A 26 -2.73 -20.70 8.13
CA LYS A 26 -1.68 -20.41 7.14
C LYS A 26 -0.37 -20.02 7.83
N ARG A 27 0.74 -20.13 7.10
CA ARG A 27 2.07 -19.69 7.56
C ARG A 27 2.58 -18.58 6.65
N ILE A 28 3.19 -17.56 7.26
CA ILE A 28 3.91 -16.50 6.56
C ILE A 28 5.29 -17.03 6.20
N MET A 29 5.67 -16.98 4.92
CA MET A 29 6.93 -17.55 4.42
C MET A 29 8.08 -16.53 4.32
N CYS A 30 7.79 -15.23 4.51
CA CYS A 30 8.73 -14.13 4.30
C CYS A 30 9.34 -13.54 5.59
N GLY A 31 9.22 -14.23 6.72
CA GLY A 31 9.78 -13.80 8.02
C GLY A 31 9.00 -12.67 8.71
N ALA A 32 8.02 -12.08 8.03
CA ALA A 32 7.07 -11.15 8.64
C ALA A 32 6.16 -11.87 9.65
N LYS A 33 5.75 -11.15 10.68
CA LYS A 33 4.83 -11.60 11.71
C LYS A 33 3.46 -10.96 11.50
N GLU A 34 2.43 -11.62 12.00
CA GLU A 34 1.10 -11.02 12.07
C GLU A 34 1.16 -9.72 12.89
N GLY A 35 0.59 -8.65 12.35
CA GLY A 35 0.61 -7.31 12.94
C GLY A 35 1.81 -6.45 12.57
N ASP A 36 2.84 -6.99 11.90
CA ASP A 36 3.91 -6.16 11.34
C ASP A 36 3.31 -5.18 10.32
N TYR A 37 3.71 -3.92 10.37
CA TYR A 37 3.20 -2.91 9.46
C TYR A 37 4.26 -1.93 8.97
N PHE A 38 4.03 -1.31 7.82
CA PHE A 38 4.78 -0.13 7.40
C PHE A 38 3.82 0.98 7.01
N THR A 39 4.31 2.21 7.04
CA THR A 39 3.58 3.37 6.52
C THR A 39 4.29 3.93 5.30
N LEU A 40 3.56 4.10 4.20
CA LEU A 40 4.00 4.83 3.03
C LEU A 40 3.53 6.29 3.19
N LYS A 41 4.49 7.21 3.28
CA LYS A 41 4.23 8.65 3.36
C LYS A 41 4.81 9.32 2.13
N GLY A 42 3.95 9.83 1.25
CA GLY A 42 4.36 10.20 -0.11
C GLY A 42 5.04 9.02 -0.82
N GLU A 43 6.34 9.14 -1.11
CA GLU A 43 7.16 8.08 -1.73
C GLU A 43 8.02 7.27 -0.75
N MET A 44 7.97 7.60 0.55
CA MET A 44 8.87 7.05 1.57
C MET A 44 8.22 5.95 2.41
N LEU A 45 8.87 4.79 2.45
CA LEU A 45 8.48 3.67 3.32
C LEU A 45 9.10 3.81 4.70
N HIS A 46 8.27 3.81 5.75
CA HIS A 46 8.68 3.88 7.14
C HIS A 46 8.32 2.59 7.88
N LEU A 47 9.32 2.00 8.55
CA LEU A 47 9.18 0.81 9.38
C LEU A 47 9.34 1.18 10.86
N PRO A 48 8.59 0.54 11.77
CA PRO A 48 8.84 0.62 13.20
C PRO A 48 10.25 0.13 13.58
N PRO A 49 10.84 0.64 14.68
CA PRO A 49 12.17 0.22 15.10
C PRO A 49 12.21 -1.28 15.43
N GLY A 50 13.21 -1.98 14.87
CA GLY A 50 13.39 -3.42 15.07
C GLY A 50 12.47 -4.31 14.24
N GLN A 51 11.67 -3.73 13.34
CA GLN A 51 10.79 -4.45 12.43
C GLN A 51 11.38 -4.49 11.02
N GLY A 52 11.23 -5.63 10.34
CA GLY A 52 11.60 -5.79 8.94
C GLY A 52 10.46 -6.46 8.18
N ILE A 53 10.15 -5.93 7.00
CA ILE A 53 9.22 -6.57 6.06
C ILE A 53 10.00 -6.88 4.80
N SER A 54 9.82 -8.09 4.26
CA SER A 54 10.41 -8.45 2.98
C SER A 54 9.82 -7.58 1.88
N ILE A 55 10.66 -6.84 1.16
CA ILE A 55 10.23 -5.97 0.07
C ILE A 55 9.53 -6.74 -1.05
N TYR A 56 9.85 -8.04 -1.22
CA TYR A 56 9.18 -8.91 -2.19
C TYR A 56 7.69 -9.11 -1.89
N SER A 57 7.25 -8.90 -0.64
CA SER A 57 5.84 -8.93 -0.26
C SER A 57 5.06 -7.69 -0.76
N LEU A 58 5.76 -6.62 -1.17
CA LEU A 58 5.13 -5.38 -1.65
C LEU A 58 4.73 -5.43 -3.13
N CYS A 59 5.34 -6.32 -3.93
CA CYS A 59 5.04 -6.45 -5.36
C CYS A 59 3.60 -6.91 -5.67
N GLY A 60 2.81 -7.27 -4.66
CA GLY A 60 1.38 -7.57 -4.80
C GLY A 60 0.47 -6.34 -4.86
N LEU A 61 1.00 -5.13 -4.58
CA LEU A 61 0.25 -3.86 -4.70
C LEU A 61 0.27 -3.37 -6.14
N THR A 62 -0.33 -4.15 -7.05
CA THR A 62 -0.83 -3.57 -8.30
C THR A 62 -2.07 -2.74 -7.96
N THR A 63 -2.25 -1.62 -8.66
CA THR A 63 -3.32 -0.60 -8.52
C THR A 63 -4.62 -1.12 -7.92
N PRO A 64 -5.35 -0.34 -7.09
CA PRO A 64 -6.69 -0.74 -6.67
C PRO A 64 -7.51 -1.03 -7.92
N THR A 65 -7.73 -2.31 -8.21
CA THR A 65 -8.72 -2.72 -9.19
C THR A 65 -10.01 -2.10 -8.70
N PRO A 66 -10.73 -1.31 -9.52
CA PRO A 66 -12.07 -0.88 -9.14
C PRO A 66 -12.94 -2.14 -9.09
N GLU A 67 -12.95 -2.83 -7.94
CA GLU A 67 -13.91 -3.87 -7.63
C GLU A 67 -15.26 -3.20 -7.44
N GLY A 68 -15.92 -2.99 -8.59
CA GLY A 68 -17.21 -2.34 -8.71
C GLY A 68 -17.84 -2.43 -10.11
N LEU A 69 -17.34 -3.29 -11.02
CA LEU A 69 -18.09 -3.66 -12.22
C LEU A 69 -18.04 -5.17 -12.46
N LYS A 70 -19.05 -5.83 -11.86
CA LYS A 70 -19.48 -7.24 -11.96
C LYS A 70 -18.74 -8.28 -11.12
#